data_AF-X1DK44-F1
#
_entry.id   AF-X1DK44-F1
#
_cell.length_a   1.000
_cell.length_b   1.000
_cell.length_c   1.000
_cell.angle_alpha   90.00
_cell.angle_beta   90.00
_cell.angle_gamma   90.00
#
_symmetry.space_group_name_H-M   'P 1'
#
loop_
_entity.id
_entity.type
_entity.pdbx_description
1 polymer ?
#
loop_
_entity_poly.entity_id
_entity_poly.type
_entity_poly.pdbx_seq_one_letter_code
_entity_poly.pdbx_strand_id
1 'polypeptide(L)'
;MVAEKETKANNKITQDRILSLSEIADYLISKDICCKCGYKFRPGDINLYEDDSGYNILHYKTKQEIYFHCRSCHLNTYLKNIILH
;
A
#
# COMPACT_ATOMS: atom_id res chain seq x y z
N MET A 1 -20.19 19.98 -20.40
CA MET A 1 -20.28 18.62 -19.81
C MET A 1 -18.98 17.92 -20.16
N VAL A 2 -17.95 18.05 -19.32
CA VAL A 2 -16.64 17.41 -19.58
C VAL A 2 -16.67 16.07 -18.87
N ALA A 3 -16.69 14.99 -19.65
CA ALA A 3 -16.55 13.64 -19.14
C ALA A 3 -15.19 13.53 -18.45
N GLU A 4 -15.20 13.47 -17.12
CA GLU A 4 -14.05 13.09 -16.32
C GLU A 4 -13.64 11.70 -16.79
N LYS A 5 -12.52 11.63 -17.52
CA LYS A 5 -11.87 10.37 -17.85
C LYS A 5 -11.50 9.73 -16.52
N GLU A 6 -12.32 8.77 -16.10
CA GLU A 6 -11.99 7.76 -15.10
C GLU A 6 -10.62 7.19 -15.48
N THR A 7 -9.58 7.76 -14.90
CA THR A 7 -8.23 7.23 -14.97
C THR A 7 -8.22 6.11 -13.94
N LYS A 8 -8.85 4.98 -14.29
CA LYS A 8 -8.66 3.71 -13.57
C LYS A 8 -7.22 3.31 -13.79
N ALA A 9 -6.32 3.90 -13.01
CA ALA A 9 -4.96 3.42 -12.87
C ALA A 9 -5.09 1.98 -12.36
N ASN A 10 -4.94 1.03 -13.28
CA ASN A 10 -4.83 -0.38 -13.00
C ASN A 10 -3.43 -0.59 -12.37
N ASN A 11 -3.22 0.01 -11.20
CA ASN A 11 -1.96 0.04 -10.47
C ASN A 11 -1.77 -1.30 -9.79
N LYS A 12 -1.48 -2.33 -10.58
CA LYS A 12 -0.99 -3.60 -10.07
C LYS A 12 0.41 -3.36 -9.51
N ILE A 13 0.54 -3.37 -8.19
CA ILE A 13 1.83 -3.32 -7.51
C ILE A 13 2.52 -4.69 -7.71
N THR A 14 3.72 -4.68 -8.28
CA THR A 14 4.57 -5.87 -8.45
C THR A 14 5.93 -5.65 -7.80
N GLN A 15 6.63 -6.73 -7.44
CA GLN A 15 7.92 -6.66 -6.74
C GLN A 15 9.09 -6.26 -7.66
N ASP A 16 8.96 -6.51 -8.97
CA ASP A 16 9.98 -6.19 -9.98
C ASP A 16 10.03 -4.71 -10.37
N ARG A 17 9.03 -3.92 -9.94
CA ARG A 17 8.95 -2.48 -10.24
C ARG A 17 9.39 -1.67 -9.02
N ILE A 18 10.09 -0.56 -9.26
CA ILE A 18 10.39 0.43 -8.23
C ILE A 18 9.12 1.24 -7.95
N LEU A 19 8.71 1.30 -6.70
CA LEU A 19 7.51 1.99 -6.21
C LEU A 19 7.91 3.21 -5.38
N SER A 20 7.19 4.31 -5.54
CA SER A 20 7.23 5.43 -4.59
C SER A 20 6.25 5.21 -3.43
N LEU A 21 6.51 5.86 -2.29
CA LEU A 21 5.57 5.89 -1.17
C LEU A 21 4.20 6.47 -1.56
N SER A 22 4.18 7.46 -2.45
CA SER A 22 2.94 8.05 -2.98
C SER A 22 2.12 7.03 -3.76
N GLU A 23 2.75 6.18 -4.57
CA GLU A 23 2.03 5.13 -5.31
C GLU A 23 1.44 4.07 -4.38
N ILE A 24 2.14 3.73 -3.29
CA ILE A 24 1.61 2.81 -2.26
C ILE A 24 0.41 3.46 -1.56
N ALA A 25 0.49 4.75 -1.26
CA ALA A 25 -0.60 5.52 -0.67
C ALA A 25 -1.83 5.62 -1.60
N ASP A 26 -1.63 5.90 -2.88
CA ASP A 26 -2.71 5.93 -3.88
C ASP A 26 -3.35 4.55 -4.03
N TYR A 27 -2.56 3.48 -4.01
CA TYR A 27 -3.05 2.12 -4.04
C TYR A 27 -3.92 1.78 -2.82
N LEU A 28 -3.49 2.17 -1.62
CA LEU A 28 -4.26 2.03 -0.38
C LEU A 28 -5.64 2.68 -0.50
N ILE A 29 -5.68 3.93 -0.97
CA ILE A 29 -6.91 4.71 -1.13
C ILE A 29 -7.80 4.07 -2.20
N SER A 30 -7.22 3.72 -3.35
CA SER A 30 -7.94 3.13 -4.48
C SER A 30 -8.57 1.77 -4.15
N LYS A 31 -7.98 1.00 -3.23
CA LYS A 31 -8.46 -0.32 -2.83
C LYS A 31 -9.33 -0.32 -1.57
N ASP A 32 -9.59 0.86 -0.99
CA ASP A 32 -10.31 1.05 0.28
C ASP A 32 -9.86 0.04 1.36
N ILE A 33 -8.54 -0.15 1.49
CA ILE A 33 -7.98 -1.18 2.35
C ILE A 33 -8.28 -0.85 3.81
N CYS A 34 -8.92 -1.80 4.49
CA CYS A 34 -9.29 -1.69 5.90
C CYS A 34 -8.62 -2.76 6.73
N CYS A 35 -8.34 -2.45 7.99
CA CYS A 35 -8.02 -3.44 9.01
C CYS A 35 -9.25 -4.30 9.30
N LYS A 36 -9.06 -5.52 9.83
CA LYS A 36 -10.15 -6.40 10.29
C LYS A 36 -11.08 -5.76 11.31
N CYS A 37 -10.60 -4.76 12.06
CA CYS A 37 -11.42 -4.01 13.02
C CYS A 37 -12.25 -2.87 12.38
N GLY A 38 -12.22 -2.72 11.05
CA GLY A 38 -12.93 -1.66 10.32
C GLY A 38 -12.18 -0.33 10.20
N TYR A 39 -10.94 -0.24 10.69
CA TYR A 39 -10.13 0.97 10.54
C TYR A 39 -9.65 1.12 9.09
N LYS A 40 -9.93 2.27 8.48
CA LYS A 40 -9.42 2.64 7.14
C LYS A 40 -7.98 3.13 7.25
N PHE A 41 -7.06 2.42 6.59
CA PHE A 41 -5.66 2.81 6.60
C PHE A 41 -5.45 4.14 5.86
N ARG A 42 -4.52 4.94 6.37
CA ARG A 42 -4.13 6.22 5.79
C ARG A 42 -2.67 6.15 5.31
N PRO A 43 -2.22 7.06 4.43
CA PRO A 43 -0.83 7.09 3.99
C PRO A 43 0.18 7.19 5.15
N GLY A 44 -0.20 7.87 6.24
CA GLY A 44 0.61 7.97 7.46
C GLY A 44 0.62 6.72 8.35
N ASP A 45 -0.01 5.63 7.91
CA ASP A 45 0.00 4.33 8.59
C ASP A 45 0.94 3.33 7.91
N ILE A 46 1.57 3.73 6.80
CA ILE A 46 2.52 2.91 6.03
C ILE A 46 3.85 2.87 6.79
N ASN A 47 4.28 1.66 7.13
CA ASN A 47 5.60 1.38 7.65
C ASN A 47 6.38 0.50 6.67
N LEU A 48 7.68 0.77 6.56
CA LEU A 48 8.60 0.03 5.71
C LEU A 48 9.65 -0.64 6.59
N TYR A 49 9.93 -1.91 6.31
CA TYR A 49 10.97 -2.69 6.97
C TYR A 49 11.82 -3.39 5.92
N GLU A 50 13.13 -3.47 6.14
CA GLU A 50 14.04 -4.13 5.22
C GLU A 50 13.75 -5.64 5.16
N ASP A 51 13.49 -6.16 3.97
CA ASP A 51 13.27 -7.58 3.72
C ASP A 51 13.59 -7.94 2.25
N ASP A 52 14.40 -8.99 2.05
CA ASP A 52 14.86 -9.41 0.71
C ASP A 52 13.75 -9.94 -0.21
N SER A 53 12.62 -10.34 0.37
CA SER A 53 11.41 -10.77 -0.32
C SER A 53 10.38 -9.65 -0.48
N GLY A 54 10.71 -8.41 -0.08
CA GLY A 54 9.86 -7.23 -0.18
C GLY A 54 9.75 -6.61 -1.58
N TYR A 55 9.35 -5.34 -1.62
CA TYR A 55 9.19 -4.53 -2.83
C TYR A 55 10.37 -3.59 -3.02
N ASN A 56 10.71 -3.28 -4.27
CA ASN A 56 11.69 -2.24 -4.55
C ASN A 56 11.06 -0.86 -4.30
N ILE A 57 11.52 -0.13 -3.30
CA ILE A 57 10.99 1.21 -2.97
C ILE A 57 12.00 2.29 -3.35
N LEU A 58 11.53 3.34 -4.00
CA LEU A 58 12.34 4.49 -4.39
C LEU A 58 13.05 5.08 -3.16
N HIS A 59 14.34 5.36 -3.31
CA HIS A 59 15.25 5.86 -2.26
C HIS A 59 15.68 4.84 -1.19
N TYR A 60 15.25 3.58 -1.29
CA TYR A 60 15.74 2.49 -0.43
C TYR A 60 16.74 1.63 -1.20
N LYS A 61 17.86 1.26 -0.55
CA LYS A 61 18.91 0.42 -1.15
C LYS A 61 18.51 -1.06 -1.17
N THR A 62 17.82 -1.48 -0.13
CA THR A 62 17.30 -2.83 0.09
C THR A 62 15.82 -2.85 -0.25
N LYS A 63 15.30 -4.04 -0.59
CA LYS A 63 13.86 -4.23 -0.73
C LYS A 63 13.17 -4.00 0.61
N GLN A 64 11.96 -3.48 0.56
CA GLN A 64 11.17 -3.15 1.75
C GLN A 64 9.87 -3.94 1.74
N GLU A 65 9.56 -4.56 2.86
CA GLU A 65 8.21 -5.02 3.14
C GLU A 65 7.33 -3.86 3.60
N ILE A 66 6.12 -3.84 3.04
CA ILE A 66 5.14 -2.78 3.27
C ILE A 66 4.12 -3.28 4.29
N TYR A 67 4.05 -2.58 5.41
CA TYR A 67 3.11 -2.81 6.49
C TYR A 67 2.18 -1.63 6.69
N PHE A 68 0.97 -1.90 7.16
CA PHE A 68 0.00 -0.90 7.56
C PHE A 68 -0.32 -1.03 9.04
N HIS A 69 0.02 -0.01 9.82
CA HIS A 69 -0.24 0.01 11.25
C HIS A 69 -1.67 0.48 11.53
N CYS A 70 -2.48 -0.37 12.15
CA CYS A 70 -3.82 0.02 12.54
C CYS A 70 -3.77 0.81 13.85
N ARG A 71 -4.11 2.10 13.82
CA ARG A 71 -4.16 2.93 15.04
C ARG A 71 -5.29 2.57 16.00
N SER A 72 -6.29 1.81 15.54
CA SER A 72 -7.44 1.43 16.36
C SER A 72 -7.19 0.16 17.17
N CYS A 73 -6.54 -0.85 16.60
CA CYS A 73 -6.27 -2.13 17.27
C CYS A 73 -4.78 -2.42 17.46
N HIS A 74 -3.90 -1.51 17.03
CA HIS A 74 -2.44 -1.59 17.09
C HIS A 74 -1.81 -2.79 16.35
N LEU A 75 -2.59 -3.49 15.52
CA LEU A 75 -2.11 -4.58 14.69
C LEU A 75 -1.50 -4.07 13.38
N ASN A 76 -0.42 -4.71 12.95
CA ASN A 76 0.19 -4.47 11.64
C ASN A 76 -0.41 -5.42 10.61
N THR A 77 -0.83 -4.89 9.46
CA THR A 77 -1.34 -5.68 8.32
C THR A 77 -0.37 -5.60 7.16
N TYR A 78 -0.07 -6.74 6.56
CA TYR A 78 0.84 -6.84 5.44
C TYR A 78 0.18 -6.54 4.11
N LEU A 79 0.85 -5.80 3.23
CA LEU A 79 0.36 -5.61 1.86
C LEU A 79 0.13 -6.95 1.14
N LYS A 80 1.02 -7.92 1.33
CA LYS A 80 0.94 -9.26 0.73
C LYS A 80 -0.24 -10.10 1.24
N ASN A 81 -0.73 -9.82 2.45
CA ASN A 81 -1.84 -10.55 3.10
C ASN A 81 -3.19 -9.83 2.97
N ILE A 82 -3.26 -8.72 2.24
CA ILE A 82 -4.55 -8.11 1.92
C ILE A 82 -5.22 -8.99 0.88
N ILE A 83 -6.08 -9.89 1.37
CA ILE A 83 -7.04 -10.61 0.55
C ILE A 83 -7.95 -9.54 -0.07
N LEU A 84 -7.77 -9.31 -1.36
CA LEU A 84 -8.69 -8.52 -2.19
C LEU A 84 -10.02 -9.28 -2.21
N HIS A 85 -10.99 -8.82 -1.41
CA HIS A 85 -12.38 -9.23 -1.56
C HIS A 85 -13.06 -8.43 -2.68
#